data_AF-A0A9X1Z0M3-F1
#
_entry.id   AF-A0A9X1Z0M3-F1
#
_cell.length_a   1.000
_cell.length_b   1.000
_cell.length_c   1.000
_cell.angle_alpha   90.00
_cell.angle_beta   90.00
_cell.angle_gamma   90.00
#
_symmetry.space_group_name_H-M   'P 1'
#
loop_
_entity.id
_entity.type
_entity.pdbx_description
1 polymer ?
#
loop_
_entity_poly.entity_id
_entity_poly.type
_entity_poly.pdbx_seq_one_letter_code
_entity_poly.pdbx_strand_id
1 'polypeptide(L)' 'MSNQAQIDAIEQLLLAFLKSRQFKVDTELAFEKASSALMGSDGPPGTIEKTQAVNYLAHLKLQLK' A
#
# COMPACT_ATOMS: atom_id res chain seq x y z
N MET A 1 -4.82 0.51 21.56
CA MET A 1 -3.40 0.84 21.34
C MET A 1 -3.23 1.07 19.86
N SER A 2 -2.71 2.22 19.45
CA SER A 2 -2.48 2.48 18.03
C SER A 2 -1.27 1.64 17.58
N ASN A 3 -1.46 0.77 16.60
CA ASN A 3 -0.39 -0.03 16.02
C ASN A 3 0.49 0.80 15.05
N GLN A 4 0.54 2.12 15.20
CA GLN A 4 1.25 3.03 14.29
C GLN A 4 2.70 2.61 14.06
N ALA A 5 3.43 2.25 15.12
CA ALA A 5 4.82 1.80 14.99
C ALA A 5 4.97 0.52 14.12
N GLN A 6 3.97 -0.36 14.12
CA GLN A 6 3.98 -1.57 13.28
C GLN A 6 3.65 -1.21 11.83
N ILE A 7 2.70 -0.29 11.62
CA ILE A 7 2.32 0.22 10.30
C ILE A 7 3.51 0.93 9.65
N ASP A 8 4.17 1.83 10.38
CA ASP A 8 5.34 2.57 9.92
C ASP A 8 6.48 1.61 9.53
N ALA A 9 6.72 0.57 10.32
CA ALA A 9 7.74 -0.43 10.01
C ALA A 9 7.45 -1.19 8.70
N ILE A 10 6.19 -1.58 8.49
CA ILE A 10 5.77 -2.27 7.26
C ILE A 10 5.88 -1.33 6.05
N GLU A 11 5.49 -0.07 6.21
CA GLU A 11 5.61 0.95 5.16
C GLU A 11 7.07 1.17 4.74
N GLN A 12 7.97 1.38 5.69
CA GLN A 12 9.39 1.59 5.39
C GLN A 12 10.01 0.36 4.72
N LEU A 13 9.64 -0.86 5.16
CA LEU A 13 10.10 -2.09 4.53
C LEU A 13 9.61 -2.22 3.08
N LEU A 14 8.32 -1.94 2.84
CA LEU A 14 7.74 -1.99 1.50
C LEU A 14 8.40 -0.97 0.57
N LEU A 15 8.57 0.27 1.02
CA LEU A 15 9.21 1.32 0.22
C LEU A 15 10.66 0.98 -0.10
N ALA A 16 11.41 0.44 0.87
CA ALA A 16 12.78 -0.02 0.64
C ALA A 16 12.83 -1.16 -0.38
N PHE A 17 11.88 -2.11 -0.31
CA PHE A 17 11.76 -3.20 -1.27
C PHE A 17 11.46 -2.69 -2.68
N LEU A 18 10.47 -1.81 -2.83
CA LEU A 18 10.04 -1.27 -4.12
C LEU A 18 11.07 -0.31 -4.75
N LYS A 19 11.89 0.37 -3.93
CA LYS A 19 13.01 1.21 -4.40
C LYS A 19 14.27 0.41 -4.75
N SER A 20 14.36 -0.85 -4.31
CA SER A 20 15.53 -1.67 -4.56
C SER A 20 15.64 -2.04 -6.04
N ARG A 21 16.71 -1.58 -6.69
CA ARG A 21 17.01 -1.87 -8.10
C ARG A 21 17.34 -3.35 -8.37
N GLN A 22 17.50 -4.15 -7.32
CA GLN A 22 17.82 -5.57 -7.41
C GLN A 22 16.63 -6.41 -7.87
N PHE A 23 15.40 -5.92 -7.64
CA PHE A 23 14.18 -6.60 -8.06
C PHE A 23 13.55 -5.86 -9.24
N LYS A 24 13.26 -6.59 -10.32
CA LYS A 24 12.41 -6.08 -11.40
C LYS A 24 10.94 -6.16 -10.95
N VAL A 25 10.57 -5.30 -10.00
CA VAL A 25 9.17 -5.18 -9.58
C VAL A 25 8.47 -4.24 -10.55
N ASP A 26 7.41 -4.74 -11.17
CA ASP A 26 6.42 -3.87 -11.82
C ASP A 26 5.61 -3.18 -10.73
N THR A 27 6.08 -2.01 -10.33
CA THR A 27 5.46 -1.22 -9.27
C THR A 27 4.03 -0.85 -9.65
N GLU A 28 3.77 -0.50 -10.91
CA GLU A 28 2.45 -0.13 -11.40
C GLU A 28 1.43 -1.27 -11.22
N LEU A 29 1.80 -2.48 -11.65
CA LEU A 29 0.97 -3.67 -11.47
C LEU A 29 0.75 -4.02 -9.99
N ALA A 30 1.76 -3.81 -9.14
CA ALA A 30 1.63 -4.04 -7.70
C ALA A 30 0.61 -3.10 -7.05
N PHE A 31 0.62 -1.82 -7.42
CA PHE A 31 -0.37 -0.84 -6.95
C PHE A 31 -1.78 -1.10 -7.47
N GLU A 32 -1.92 -1.55 -8.72
CA GLU A 32 -3.23 -1.92 -9.29
C GLU A 32 -3.84 -3.09 -8.51
N LYS A 33 -3.08 -4.18 -8.31
CA LYS A 33 -3.54 -5.35 -7.54
C LYS A 33 -3.91 -5.00 -6.12
N ALA A 34 -3.11 -4.16 -5.44
CA ALA A 34 -3.42 -3.70 -4.09
C ALA A 34 -4.72 -2.88 -4.05
N SER A 35 -4.95 -2.00 -5.02
CA SER A 35 -6.20 -1.23 -5.12
C SER A 35 -7.41 -2.14 -5.32
N SER A 36 -7.31 -3.13 -6.22
CA SER A 36 -8.37 -4.12 -6.45
C SER A 36 -8.67 -4.94 -5.19
N ALA A 37 -7.65 -5.37 -4.45
CA ALA A 37 -7.82 -6.12 -3.20
C ALA A 37 -8.54 -5.27 -2.13
N LEU A 38 -8.13 -4.00 -1.97
CA LEU A 38 -8.76 -3.07 -1.03
C LEU A 38 -10.23 -2.78 -1.37
N MET A 39 -10.58 -2.71 -2.66
CA MET A 39 -11.97 -2.53 -3.09
C MET A 39 -12.78 -3.84 -3.02
N GLY A 40 -12.11 -4.99 -3.09
CA GLY A 40 -12.69 -6.33 -3.08
C GLY A 40 -13.11 -6.85 -1.70
N SER A 41 -13.14 -8.18 -1.57
CA SER A 41 -13.47 -8.89 -0.33
C SER A 41 -12.35 -8.89 0.71
N ASP A 42 -11.11 -8.71 0.26
CA ASP A 42 -9.91 -8.72 1.11
C ASP A 42 -9.61 -7.35 1.72
N GLY A 43 -10.36 -6.33 1.30
CA GLY A 43 -10.26 -4.98 1.81
C GLY A 43 -10.97 -4.80 3.16
N PRO A 44 -10.77 -3.64 3.79
CA PRO A 44 -11.44 -3.33 5.03
C PRO A 44 -12.96 -3.30 4.85
N PRO A 45 -13.73 -3.64 5.90
CA PRO A 45 -15.18 -3.56 5.85
C PRO A 45 -15.61 -2.09 5.80
N GLY A 46 -16.61 -1.77 4.98
CA GLY A 46 -17.19 -0.44 4.90
C GLY A 46 -16.62 0.46 3.80
N THR A 47 -17.47 1.29 3.22
CA THR A 47 -17.11 2.15 2.07
C THR A 47 -16.11 3.25 2.46
N ILE A 48 -16.17 3.74 3.70
CA ILE A 48 -15.28 4.80 4.20
C ILE A 48 -13.87 4.26 4.37
N GLU A 49 -13.75 3.11 5.02
CA GLU A 49 -12.50 2.43 5.31
C GLU A 49 -11.79 2.00 4.02
N LYS A 50 -12.56 1.50 3.03
CA LYS A 50 -12.05 1.22 1.68
C LYS A 50 -11.50 2.48 1.00
N THR A 51 -12.24 3.58 1.08
CA THR A 51 -11.81 4.87 0.49
C THR A 51 -10.53 5.38 1.17
N GLN A 52 -10.46 5.31 2.51
CA GLN A 52 -9.27 5.69 3.26
C GLN A 52 -8.06 4.84 2.89
N ALA A 53 -8.24 3.52 2.77
CA ALA A 53 -7.17 2.61 2.38
C ALA A 53 -6.66 2.87 0.96
N VAL A 54 -7.55 3.12 -0.01
CA VAL A 54 -7.18 3.46 -1.39
C VAL A 54 -6.45 4.81 -1.46
N ASN A 55 -6.90 5.80 -0.68
CA ASN A 55 -6.23 7.10 -0.60
C ASN A 55 -4.83 6.98 0.01
N TYR A 56 -4.67 6.14 1.03
CA TYR A 56 -3.37 5.87 1.63
C TYR A 56 -2.44 5.13 0.65
N LEU A 57 -2.97 4.16 -0.10
CA LEU A 57 -2.23 3.48 -1.15
C LEU A 57 -1.74 4.46 -2.23
N ALA A 58 -2.55 5.45 -2.61
CA ALA A 58 -2.13 6.51 -3.53
C ALA A 58 -1.01 7.39 -2.94
N HIS A 59 -1.05 7.67 -1.63
CA HIS A 59 0.03 8.36 -0.93
C HIS A 59 1.35 7.58 -1.01
N LEU A 60 1.32 6.26 -0.78
CA LEU A 60 2.50 5.40 -0.92
C LEU A 60 3.07 5.41 -2.35
N LYS A 61 2.20 5.43 -3.38
CA LYS A 61 2.65 5.53 -4.79
C LYS A 61 3.42 6.83 -5.06
N LEU A 62 3.06 7.94 -4.40
CA LEU A 62 3.76 9.21 -4.53
C LEU A 62 5.15 9.19 -3.90
N GLN A 63 5.33 8.48 -2.78
CA GLN A 63 6.63 8.37 -2.10
C GLN A 63 7.68 7.52 -2.83
N LEU A 64 7.26 6.79 -3.87
CA LEU A 64 8.15 5.98 -4.72
C LEU A 64 8.73 6.74 -5.91
N LYS A 65 8.18 7.91 -6.24
CA LYS A 65 8.79 8.82 -7.23
C LYS A 65 10.01 9.51 -6.64
#